data_AF-A0A3D1PBK1-F1
#
_entry.id   AF-A0A3D1PBK1-F1
#
_cell.length_a   1.000
_cell.length_b   1.000
_cell.length_c   1.000
_cell.angle_alpha   90.00
_cell.angle_beta   90.00
_cell.angle_gamma   90.00
#
_symmetry.space_group_name_H-M   'P 1'
#
loop_
_entity.id
_entity.type
_entity.pdbx_description
1 polymer ?
#
loop_
_entity_poly.entity_id
_entity_poly.type
_entity_poly.pdbx_seq_one_letter_code
_entity_poly.pdbx_strand_id
1 'polypeptide(L)'
;MSPTHLKLNLVEGSVSFNFSAQAARELQAAISKLMDRLKAVAAKTTPGGKASPQPPLEYRHTSEVFLEVFCNPNIWPSPFAAKVLLTVRDANIRLTTEAELTRLIEDVNQFLEQV
;
A
#
# COMPACT_ATOMS: atom_id res chain seq x y z
N MET A 1 15.74 -22.00 -2.06
CA MET A 1 15.09 -20.98 -1.22
C MET A 1 13.61 -21.28 -1.25
N SER A 2 12.97 -21.45 -0.09
CA SER A 2 11.52 -21.67 -0.04
C SER A 2 10.82 -20.44 -0.63
N PRO A 3 9.77 -20.59 -1.45
CA PRO A 3 9.01 -19.45 -1.94
C PRO A 3 8.38 -18.75 -0.73
N THR A 4 8.77 -17.50 -0.47
CA THR A 4 8.10 -16.69 0.53
C THR A 4 6.89 -16.01 -0.11
N HIS A 5 5.72 -16.27 0.45
CA HIS A 5 4.47 -15.70 -0.02
C HIS A 5 4.16 -14.42 0.75
N LEU A 6 3.93 -13.31 0.04
CA LEU A 6 3.32 -12.13 0.65
C LEU A 6 1.82 -12.42 0.79
N LYS A 7 1.32 -12.41 2.03
CA LYS A 7 -0.10 -12.52 2.35
C LYS A 7 -0.63 -11.12 2.64
N LEU A 8 -1.55 -10.65 1.81
CA LEU A 8 -2.30 -9.42 2.05
C LEU A 8 -3.65 -9.78 2.67
N ASN A 9 -3.87 -9.31 3.89
CA ASN A 9 -5.11 -9.45 4.62
C ASN A 9 -6.05 -8.30 4.22
N LEU A 10 -7.22 -8.66 3.71
CA LEU A 10 -8.22 -7.75 3.16
C LEU A 10 -9.36 -7.59 4.17
N VAL A 11 -10.29 -6.68 3.90
CA VAL A 11 -11.52 -6.53 4.71
C VAL A 11 -12.29 -7.86 4.73
N GLU A 12 -12.38 -8.51 3.57
CA GLU A 12 -13.02 -9.82 3.42
C GLU A 12 -11.99 -10.83 2.89
N GLY A 13 -11.36 -11.55 3.82
CA GLY A 13 -10.43 -12.64 3.51
C GLY A 13 -8.98 -12.19 3.29
N SER A 14 -8.25 -12.94 2.48
CA SER A 14 -6.82 -12.67 2.22
C SER A 14 -6.40 -13.23 0.88
N VAL A 15 -5.38 -12.63 0.27
CA VAL A 15 -4.72 -13.13 -0.93
C VAL A 15 -3.23 -13.37 -0.63
N SER A 16 -2.70 -14.50 -1.08
CA SER A 16 -1.28 -14.84 -0.93
C SER A 16 -0.67 -15.11 -2.30
N PHE A 17 0.51 -14.57 -2.55
CA PHE A 17 1.20 -14.73 -3.83
C PHE A 17 2.71 -14.66 -3.67
N ASN A 18 3.43 -15.19 -4.67
CA ASN A 18 4.90 -15.11 -4.70
C ASN A 18 5.33 -13.65 -4.80
N PHE A 19 6.23 -13.23 -3.92
CA PHE A 19 6.74 -11.87 -3.91
C PHE A 19 8.21 -11.86 -3.49
N SER A 20 9.02 -11.00 -4.09
CA SER A 20 10.45 -10.94 -3.76
C SER A 20 10.70 -10.01 -2.57
N ALA A 21 11.71 -10.32 -1.76
CA ALA A 21 12.15 -9.45 -0.67
C ALA A 21 12.53 -8.04 -1.17
N GLN A 22 13.12 -7.96 -2.38
CA GLN A 22 13.45 -6.69 -3.01
C GLN A 22 12.19 -5.87 -3.35
N ALA A 23 11.19 -6.49 -3.99
CA ALA A 23 9.94 -5.81 -4.30
C ALA A 23 9.19 -5.38 -3.03
N ALA A 24 9.24 -6.18 -1.96
CA ALA A 24 8.68 -5.82 -0.66
C ALA A 24 9.35 -4.60 -0.03
N ARG A 25 10.69 -4.49 -0.11
CA ARG A 25 11.41 -3.29 0.35
C ARG A 25 11.06 -2.05 -0.46
N GLU A 26 10.91 -2.19 -1.78
CA GLU A 26 10.47 -1.09 -2.65
C GLU A 26 9.04 -0.64 -2.32
N LEU A 27 8.13 -1.59 -2.09
CA LEU A 27 6.77 -1.32 -1.64
C LEU A 27 6.77 -0.62 -0.28
N GLN A 28 7.54 -1.12 0.69
CA GLN A 28 7.68 -0.51 2.02
C GLN A 28 8.19 0.93 1.91
N ALA A 29 9.20 1.19 1.08
CA ALA A 29 9.72 2.55 0.86
C ALA A 29 8.66 3.47 0.21
N ALA A 30 7.85 2.96 -0.71
CA ALA A 30 6.76 3.71 -1.32
C ALA A 30 5.65 4.05 -0.32
N ILE A 31 5.30 3.09 0.56
CA ILE A 31 4.35 3.29 1.64
C ILE A 31 4.84 4.32 2.67
N SER A 32 6.13 4.27 3.05
CA SER A 32 6.71 5.27 3.95
C SER A 32 6.60 6.69 3.40
N LYS A 33 6.87 6.88 2.10
CA LYS A 33 6.66 8.17 1.42
C LYS A 33 5.19 8.60 1.43
N LEU A 34 4.26 7.66 1.26
CA LEU A 34 2.83 7.95 1.36
C LEU A 34 2.44 8.39 2.78
N MET A 35 2.97 7.74 3.82
CA MET A 35 2.74 8.11 5.22
C MET A 35 3.16 9.55 5.51
N ASP A 36 4.32 9.97 5.00
CA ASP A 36 4.79 11.35 5.17
C ASP A 36 3.90 12.37 4.45
N ARG A 37 3.41 12.02 3.24
CA ARG A 37 2.43 12.85 2.51
C ARG A 37 1.11 12.97 3.27
N LEU A 38 0.59 11.86 3.81
CA LEU A 38 -0.65 11.85 4.60
C LEU A 38 -0.51 12.70 5.87
N LYS A 39 0.64 12.63 6.56
CA LYS A 39 0.94 13.50 7.71
C LYS A 39 0.97 14.97 7.30
N ALA A 40 1.58 15.30 6.15
CA ALA A 40 1.65 16.67 5.65
C ALA A 40 0.26 17.25 5.31
N VAL A 41 -0.66 16.42 4.78
CA VAL A 41 -2.06 16.81 4.55
C VAL A 41 -2.80 17.03 5.88
N ALA A 42 -2.66 16.11 6.83
CA ALA A 42 -3.35 16.17 8.13
C ALA A 42 -2.90 17.38 8.99
N ALA A 43 -1.61 17.69 8.98
CA ALA A 43 -1.02 18.76 9.82
C ALA A 43 -1.44 20.19 9.39
N LYS A 44 -2.00 20.39 8.19
CA LYS A 44 -2.30 21.71 7.62
C LYS A 44 -3.79 22.08 7.64
N THR A 45 -4.55 21.48 8.54
CA THR A 45 -5.98 21.80 8.81
C THR A 45 -6.17 23.11 9.60
N THR A 46 -5.21 24.04 9.52
CA THR A 46 -5.31 25.39 10.12
C THR A 46 -6.42 26.19 9.42
N PRO A 47 -7.32 26.87 10.16
CA PRO A 47 -8.38 27.67 9.56
C PRO A 47 -7.80 28.72 8.61
N GLY A 48 -8.11 28.60 7.31
CA GLY A 48 -7.71 29.57 6.27
C GLY A 48 -6.53 29.18 5.36
N GLY A 49 -5.81 28.09 5.64
CA GLY A 49 -4.73 27.60 4.78
C GLY A 49 -5.18 26.47 3.86
N LYS A 50 -5.21 26.67 2.52
CA LYS A 50 -5.41 25.55 1.59
C LYS A 50 -4.16 24.66 1.62
N ALA A 51 -4.33 23.39 1.99
CA ALA A 51 -3.25 22.41 1.89
C ALA A 51 -2.81 22.27 0.42
N SER A 52 -1.49 22.34 0.18
CA SER A 52 -0.94 22.04 -1.15
C SER A 52 -1.17 20.56 -1.46
N PRO A 53 -1.87 20.24 -2.56
CA PRO A 53 -2.15 18.85 -2.92
C PRO A 53 -0.87 18.02 -2.99
N GLN A 54 -0.88 16.85 -2.36
CA GLN A 54 0.19 15.88 -2.42
C GLN A 54 -0.05 14.90 -3.59
N PRO A 55 1.01 14.49 -4.30
CA PRO A 55 0.84 13.54 -5.41
C PRO A 55 0.37 12.17 -4.91
N PRO A 56 -0.46 11.45 -5.69
CA PRO A 56 -0.88 10.11 -5.34
C PRO A 56 0.31 9.15 -5.24
N LEU A 57 0.10 8.05 -4.52
CA LEU A 57 0.91 6.85 -4.65
C LEU A 57 0.41 6.05 -5.85
N GLU A 58 1.31 5.72 -6.77
CA GLU A 58 1.09 4.82 -7.90
C GLU A 58 2.25 3.82 -7.94
N TYR A 59 2.23 2.84 -7.04
CA TYR A 59 3.23 1.77 -7.03
C TYR A 59 2.79 0.64 -7.96
N ARG A 60 3.70 0.16 -8.81
CA ARG A 60 3.48 -0.98 -9.69
C ARG A 60 4.67 -1.94 -9.63
N HIS A 61 4.37 -3.20 -9.36
CA HIS A 61 5.27 -4.32 -9.55
C HIS A 61 4.77 -5.15 -10.72
N THR A 62 5.60 -5.29 -11.76
CA THR A 62 5.26 -5.99 -13.00
C THR A 62 6.20 -7.19 -13.18
N SER A 63 5.87 -8.29 -12.51
CA SER A 63 6.60 -9.57 -12.62
C SER A 63 5.59 -10.70 -12.91
N GLU A 64 5.87 -11.93 -12.49
CA GLU A 64 4.94 -13.08 -12.58
C GLU A 64 3.58 -12.77 -11.96
N VAL A 65 3.59 -12.05 -10.84
CA VAL A 65 2.40 -11.47 -10.22
C VAL A 65 2.47 -9.96 -10.37
N PHE A 66 1.41 -9.39 -10.93
CA PHE A 66 1.22 -7.96 -11.00
C PHE A 66 0.62 -7.46 -9.67
N LEU A 67 1.28 -6.49 -9.05
CA LEU A 67 0.76 -5.77 -7.89
C LEU A 67 0.74 -4.27 -8.19
N GLU A 68 -0.42 -3.64 -8.04
CA GLU A 68 -0.58 -2.19 -8.06
C GLU A 68 -1.15 -1.72 -6.72
N VAL A 69 -0.57 -0.64 -6.19
CA VAL A 69 -1.05 0.03 -4.98
C VAL A 69 -1.27 1.49 -5.30
N PHE A 70 -2.52 1.92 -5.23
CA PHE A 70 -2.93 3.29 -5.47
C PHE A 70 -3.46 3.94 -4.19
N CYS A 71 -3.09 5.20 -3.94
CA CYS A 71 -3.68 6.02 -2.88
C CYS A 71 -3.59 7.51 -3.20
N ASN A 72 -4.71 8.21 -3.09
CA ASN A 72 -4.72 9.67 -3.11
C ASN A 72 -4.65 10.22 -1.68
N PRO A 73 -3.53 10.81 -1.23
CA PRO A 73 -3.40 11.31 0.14
C PRO A 73 -4.33 12.50 0.45
N ASN A 74 -4.87 13.18 -0.57
CA ASN A 74 -5.65 14.40 -0.39
C ASN A 74 -7.11 14.16 0.03
N ILE A 75 -7.62 12.93 -0.10
CA ILE A 75 -9.01 12.58 0.23
C ILE A 75 -9.15 12.01 1.66
N TRP A 76 -8.02 11.81 2.35
CA TRP A 76 -8.00 11.19 3.67
C TRP A 76 -7.70 12.22 4.76
N PRO A 77 -8.41 12.18 5.90
CA PRO A 77 -8.20 13.13 6.99
C PRO A 77 -6.95 12.83 7.82
N SER A 78 -6.48 11.58 7.82
CA SER A 78 -5.28 11.14 8.53
C SER A 78 -4.73 9.84 7.94
N PRO A 79 -3.45 9.48 8.23
CA PRO A 79 -2.90 8.21 7.79
C PRO A 79 -3.65 6.98 8.32
N PHE A 80 -4.21 7.05 9.52
CA PHE A 80 -4.93 5.93 10.16
C PHE A 80 -6.31 5.69 9.57
N ALA A 81 -6.90 6.69 8.92
CA ALA A 81 -8.16 6.57 8.20
C ALA A 81 -7.96 6.19 6.71
N ALA A 82 -6.71 6.15 6.23
CA ALA A 82 -6.41 5.99 4.82
C ALA A 82 -6.60 4.55 4.35
N LYS A 83 -7.28 4.40 3.21
CA LYS A 83 -7.31 3.15 2.45
C LYS A 83 -6.50 3.29 1.18
N VAL A 84 -6.03 2.13 0.71
CA VAL A 84 -5.35 1.98 -0.58
C VAL A 84 -6.18 1.07 -1.48
N LEU A 85 -6.17 1.37 -2.78
CA LEU A 85 -6.72 0.48 -3.79
C LEU A 85 -5.60 -0.48 -4.22
N LEU A 86 -5.79 -1.76 -3.93
CA LEU A 86 -4.91 -2.85 -4.31
C LEU A 86 -5.44 -3.50 -5.58
N THR A 87 -4.56 -3.74 -6.55
CA THR A 87 -4.82 -4.68 -7.63
C THR A 87 -3.75 -5.76 -7.62
N VAL A 88 -4.18 -7.01 -7.42
CA VAL A 88 -3.34 -8.20 -7.59
C VAL A 88 -3.85 -8.93 -8.83
N ARG A 89 -2.95 -9.25 -9.74
CA ARG A 89 -3.30 -9.97 -10.97
C ARG A 89 -2.24 -10.99 -11.33
N ASP A 90 -2.69 -12.18 -11.69
CA ASP A 90 -1.88 -13.21 -12.34
C ASP A 90 -2.54 -13.66 -13.67
N ALA A 91 -2.18 -14.85 -14.15
CA ALA A 91 -2.76 -15.43 -15.36
C ALA A 91 -4.24 -15.82 -15.24
N ASN A 92 -4.73 -16.08 -14.02
CA ASN A 92 -6.05 -16.69 -13.77
C ASN A 92 -7.02 -15.76 -13.05
N ILE A 93 -6.50 -14.89 -12.18
CA ILE A 93 -7.27 -14.08 -11.26
C ILE A 93 -6.82 -12.62 -11.37
N ARG A 94 -7.80 -11.72 -11.36
CA ARG A 94 -7.61 -10.30 -11.09
C ARG A 94 -8.49 -9.91 -9.92
N LEU A 95 -7.86 -9.48 -8.85
CA LEU A 95 -8.50 -8.94 -7.66
C LEU A 95 -8.19 -7.46 -7.57
N THR A 96 -9.22 -6.62 -7.53
CA THR A 96 -9.10 -5.19 -7.24
C THR A 96 -9.97 -4.88 -6.03
N THR A 97 -9.37 -4.41 -4.94
CA THR A 97 -10.06 -4.20 -3.66
C THR A 97 -9.42 -3.08 -2.87
N GLU A 98 -10.20 -2.45 -2.00
CA GLU A 98 -9.64 -1.57 -0.97
C GLU A 98 -9.06 -2.39 0.19
N ALA A 99 -8.01 -1.86 0.81
CA ALA A 99 -7.48 -2.32 2.08
C ALA A 99 -7.06 -1.12 2.94
N GLU A 100 -7.07 -1.29 4.26
CA GLU A 100 -6.54 -0.29 5.18
C GLU A 100 -5.03 -0.14 4.98
N LEU A 101 -4.53 1.09 4.94
CA LEU A 101 -3.10 1.36 4.78
C LEU A 101 -2.28 0.76 5.92
N THR A 102 -2.78 0.87 7.16
CA THR A 102 -2.19 0.27 8.36
C THR A 102 -2.03 -1.23 8.21
N ARG A 103 -3.06 -1.91 7.69
CA ARG A 103 -3.02 -3.35 7.45
C ARG A 103 -1.98 -3.74 6.41
N LEU A 104 -1.90 -3.01 5.30
CA LEU A 104 -0.87 -3.23 4.29
C LEU A 104 0.56 -3.06 4.86
N ILE A 105 0.76 -2.07 5.72
CA ILE A 105 2.05 -1.86 6.41
C ILE A 105 2.43 -3.07 7.26
N GLU A 106 1.48 -3.56 8.07
CA GLU A 106 1.68 -4.75 8.92
C GLU A 106 2.06 -5.97 8.08
N ASP A 107 1.30 -6.25 7.03
CA ASP A 107 1.49 -7.43 6.19
C ASP A 107 2.86 -7.41 5.48
N VAL A 108 3.29 -6.24 4.97
CA VAL A 108 4.59 -6.08 4.31
C VAL A 108 5.74 -6.19 5.31
N ASN A 109 5.59 -5.62 6.51
CA ASN A 109 6.61 -5.72 7.55
C ASN A 109 6.77 -7.16 8.05
N GLN A 110 5.66 -7.86 8.32
CA GLN A 110 5.67 -9.27 8.72
C GLN A 110 6.32 -10.16 7.67
N PHE A 111 6.08 -9.89 6.38
CA PHE A 111 6.76 -10.59 5.29
C PHE A 111 8.27 -10.33 5.31
N LEU A 112 8.69 -9.07 5.49
CA LEU A 112 10.11 -8.68 5.51
C LEU A 112 10.88 -9.23 6.72
N GLU A 113 10.22 -9.49 7.84
CA GLU A 113 10.81 -10.13 9.03
C GLU A 113 11.09 -11.63 8.82
N GLN A 114 10.42 -12.26 7.84
CA GLN A 114 10.51 -13.70 7.57
C GLN A 114 11.49 -14.06 6.43
N VAL A 115 12.12 -13.06 5.78
CA VAL A 115 13.00 -13.23 4.60
C VAL A 115 14.43 -12.74 4.77
#